data_AF-M1JKF9-F1
#
_entry.id   AF-M1JKF9-F1
#
_cell.length_a   1.000
_cell.length_b   1.000
_cell.length_c   1.000
_cell.angle_alpha   90.00
_cell.angle_beta   90.00
_cell.angle_gamma   90.00
#
_symmetry.space_group_name_H-M   'P 1'
#
loop_
_entity.id
_entity.type
_entity.pdbx_description
1 polymer ?
#
loop_
_entity_poly.entity_id
_entity_poly.type
_entity_poly.pdbx_seq_one_letter_code
_entity_poly.pdbx_strand_id
1 'polypeptide(L)'
;MNRTTEYLQYIDKKTQVPHSSDHESFYDTINRKIGKTEKRLERPLSYREILRVEEEFSTLSLEARQTLDVVSVEGPADIVLHFEGVKKIIETKLQRVERRLRSLKDSKMGMNIDLEPERPQTFRNVEKVQMMEEENKRLVEGYNIEGYRLTRRRLLEVEALQDTIFQHLTLQDERIDGIIDLTSRAGKCVSGSNEALGKIKNSGQFLRRFLFILLLCLSFILLFLHYYYK
;
A
#
# COMPACT_ATOMS: atom_id res chain seq x y z
N MET A 1 42.94 -29.26 2.09
CA MET A 1 41.72 -28.68 2.70
C MET A 1 40.52 -29.20 1.93
N ASN A 2 39.66 -29.96 2.60
CA ASN A 2 38.56 -30.70 1.96
C ASN A 2 37.31 -29.81 1.97
N ARG A 3 36.94 -29.20 0.84
CA ARG A 3 35.81 -28.25 0.75
C ARG A 3 34.50 -28.87 1.23
N THR A 4 34.39 -30.20 1.17
CA THR A 4 33.26 -30.98 1.67
C THR A 4 33.08 -30.88 3.19
N THR A 5 34.16 -30.81 3.97
CA THR A 5 34.06 -30.68 5.44
C THR A 5 33.67 -29.26 5.86
N GLU A 6 34.07 -28.26 5.07
CA GLU A 6 33.66 -26.86 5.25
C GLU A 6 32.16 -26.68 4.94
N TYR A 7 31.66 -27.26 3.85
CA TYR A 7 30.23 -27.25 3.53
C TYR A 7 29.36 -27.97 4.58
N LEU A 8 29.83 -29.10 5.11
CA LEU A 8 29.11 -29.83 6.16
C LEU A 8 29.00 -29.04 7.46
N GLN A 9 29.94 -28.13 7.73
CA GLN A 9 29.92 -27.25 8.90
C GLN A 9 28.79 -26.21 8.83
N TYR A 10 28.36 -25.82 7.62
CA TYR A 10 27.20 -24.93 7.41
C TYR A 10 25.85 -25.67 7.38
N ILE A 11 25.85 -26.99 7.19
CA ILE A 11 24.66 -27.85 7.17
C ILE A 11 24.35 -28.41 8.57
N ASP A 12 25.32 -28.42 9.49
CA ASP A 12 25.10 -28.93 10.85
C ASP A 12 24.04 -28.09 11.59
N LYS A 13 22.87 -28.70 11.83
CA LYS A 13 21.73 -28.13 12.55
C LYS A 13 22.08 -27.60 13.95
N LYS A 14 23.24 -27.99 14.51
CA LYS A 14 23.72 -27.52 15.81
C LYS A 14 24.28 -26.10 15.80
N THR A 15 24.73 -25.59 14.66
CA THR A 15 25.33 -24.23 14.53
C THR A 15 24.35 -23.19 14.02
N GLN A 16 23.17 -23.62 13.54
CA GLN A 16 22.07 -22.73 13.22
C GLN A 16 21.43 -22.26 14.52
N VAL A 17 21.92 -21.14 15.07
CA VAL A 17 21.16 -20.39 16.07
C VAL A 17 19.81 -20.06 15.41
N PRO A 18 18.67 -20.54 15.95
CA PRO A 18 17.37 -20.13 15.44
C PRO A 18 17.35 -18.61 15.50
N HIS A 19 17.23 -17.95 14.36
CA HIS A 19 17.01 -16.52 14.36
C HIS A 19 15.58 -16.32 14.87
N SER A 20 15.42 -16.26 16.20
CA SER A 20 14.18 -15.84 16.83
C SER A 20 14.08 -14.33 16.63
N SER A 21 13.61 -13.90 15.46
CA SER A 21 13.11 -12.54 15.36
C SER A 21 11.87 -12.47 16.25
N ASP A 22 11.99 -11.77 17.36
CA ASP A 22 10.89 -11.47 18.30
C ASP A 22 9.80 -10.57 17.66
N HIS A 23 10.03 -10.17 16.40
CA HIS A 23 9.07 -9.49 15.55
C HIS A 23 8.33 -10.52 14.69
N GLU A 24 7.01 -10.57 14.84
CA GLU A 24 6.15 -11.34 13.93
C GLU A 24 6.40 -10.89 12.50
N SER A 25 6.96 -11.77 11.67
CA SER A 25 7.12 -11.46 10.26
C SER A 25 5.75 -11.27 9.62
N PHE A 26 5.68 -10.39 8.64
CA PHE A 26 4.47 -10.17 7.84
C PHE A 26 3.91 -11.51 7.30
N TYR A 27 4.78 -12.40 6.84
CA TYR A 27 4.39 -13.74 6.37
C TYR A 27 3.83 -14.63 7.49
N ASP A 28 4.31 -14.49 8.72
CA ASP A 28 3.82 -15.26 9.86
C ASP A 28 2.40 -14.84 10.22
N THR A 29 2.10 -13.54 10.11
CA THR A 29 0.74 -13.03 10.29
C THR A 29 -0.21 -13.60 9.25
N ILE A 30 0.17 -13.59 7.97
CA ILE A 30 -0.64 -14.19 6.89
C ILE A 30 -0.82 -15.69 7.12
N ASN A 31 0.27 -16.42 7.35
CA ASN A 31 0.23 -17.87 7.57
C ASN A 31 -0.62 -18.23 8.80
N ARG A 32 -0.57 -17.44 9.87
CA ARG A 32 -1.39 -17.64 11.07
C ARG A 32 -2.87 -17.39 10.78
N LYS A 33 -3.22 -16.33 10.04
CA LYS A 33 -4.61 -16.06 9.63
C LYS A 33 -5.14 -17.20 8.75
N ILE A 34 -4.35 -17.65 7.76
CA ILE A 34 -4.69 -18.81 6.91
C ILE A 34 -4.88 -20.08 7.76
N GLY A 35 -3.97 -20.36 8.69
CA GLY A 35 -4.05 -21.52 9.56
C GLY A 35 -5.24 -21.49 10.53
N LYS A 36 -5.65 -20.30 11.00
CA LYS A 36 -6.88 -20.12 11.79
C LYS A 36 -8.11 -20.47 10.96
N THR A 37 -8.15 -20.04 9.69
CA THR A 37 -9.23 -20.38 8.77
C THR A 37 -9.25 -21.88 8.48
N GLU A 38 -8.11 -22.51 8.19
CA GLU A 38 -8.02 -23.97 8.00
C GLU A 38 -8.55 -24.75 9.20
N LYS A 39 -8.16 -24.38 10.43
CA LYS A 39 -8.66 -25.02 11.66
C LYS A 39 -10.16 -24.83 11.87
N ARG A 40 -10.73 -23.71 11.41
CA ARG A 40 -12.18 -23.50 11.44
C ARG A 40 -12.87 -24.44 10.47
N LEU A 41 -12.31 -24.65 9.27
CA LEU A 41 -12.84 -25.57 8.26
C LEU A 41 -12.82 -27.06 8.69
N GLU A 42 -11.98 -27.45 9.64
CA GLU A 42 -11.93 -28.83 10.17
C GLU A 42 -13.16 -29.18 11.04
N ARG A 43 -13.89 -28.17 11.52
CA ARG A 43 -15.09 -28.38 12.32
C ARG A 43 -16.32 -28.56 11.42
N PRO A 44 -17.37 -29.28 11.85
CA PRO A 44 -18.62 -29.30 11.13
C PRO A 44 -19.30 -27.91 11.24
N LEU A 45 -19.26 -27.12 10.16
CA LEU A 45 -19.95 -25.82 10.10
C LEU A 45 -21.33 -25.92 9.46
N SER A 46 -22.25 -25.07 9.93
CA SER A 46 -23.51 -24.77 9.27
C SER A 46 -23.26 -23.97 7.98
N TYR A 47 -24.16 -24.07 6.98
CA TYR A 47 -24.02 -23.38 5.70
C TYR A 47 -23.86 -21.86 5.85
N ARG A 48 -24.60 -21.26 6.79
CA ARG A 48 -24.48 -19.83 7.12
C ARG A 48 -23.10 -19.47 7.67
N GLU A 49 -22.48 -20.37 8.41
CA GLU A 49 -21.14 -20.16 8.97
C GLU A 49 -20.06 -20.37 7.91
N ILE A 50 -20.27 -21.31 6.97
CA ILE A 50 -19.41 -21.49 5.79
C ILE A 50 -19.37 -20.20 4.96
N LEU A 51 -20.52 -19.58 4.69
CA LEU A 51 -20.58 -18.32 3.96
C LEU A 51 -19.84 -17.18 4.66
N ARG A 52 -19.96 -17.07 5.99
CA ARG A 52 -19.20 -16.08 6.78
C ARG A 52 -17.69 -16.32 6.70
N VAL A 53 -17.27 -17.59 6.79
CA VAL A 53 -15.86 -17.96 6.66
C VAL A 53 -15.34 -17.69 5.24
N GLU A 54 -16.16 -17.87 4.21
CA GLU A 54 -15.82 -17.56 2.82
C GLU A 54 -15.63 -16.06 2.60
N GLU A 55 -16.48 -15.21 3.19
CA GLU A 55 -16.35 -13.76 3.15
C GLU A 55 -15.08 -13.27 3.87
N GLU A 56 -14.84 -13.75 5.10
CA GLU A 56 -13.63 -13.45 5.87
C GLU A 56 -12.35 -13.96 5.15
N PHE A 57 -12.42 -15.12 4.50
CA PHE A 57 -11.30 -15.65 3.74
C PHE A 57 -11.06 -14.87 2.43
N SER A 58 -12.12 -14.40 1.77
CA SER A 58 -12.02 -13.63 0.53
C SER A 58 -11.36 -12.26 0.78
N THR A 59 -11.75 -11.59 1.87
CA THR A 59 -11.11 -10.34 2.29
C THR A 59 -9.63 -10.55 2.67
N LEU A 60 -9.33 -11.61 3.43
CA LEU A 60 -7.97 -12.01 3.75
C LEU A 60 -7.11 -12.33 2.51
N SER A 61 -7.68 -13.05 1.55
CA SER A 61 -7.01 -13.41 0.29
C SER A 61 -6.68 -12.17 -0.53
N LEU A 62 -7.61 -11.20 -0.60
CA LEU A 62 -7.39 -9.93 -1.27
C LEU A 62 -6.31 -9.09 -0.58
N GLU A 63 -6.39 -8.94 0.73
CA GLU A 63 -5.38 -8.24 1.55
C GLU A 63 -3.99 -8.86 1.36
N ALA A 64 -3.89 -10.19 1.38
CA ALA A 64 -2.64 -10.91 1.19
C ALA A 64 -2.05 -10.73 -0.22
N ARG A 65 -2.89 -10.76 -1.27
CA ARG A 65 -2.43 -10.55 -2.66
C ARG A 65 -1.96 -9.11 -2.88
N GLN A 66 -2.72 -8.11 -2.44
CA GLN A 66 -2.36 -6.70 -2.55
C GLN A 66 -1.04 -6.40 -1.84
N THR A 67 -0.87 -6.91 -0.62
CA THR A 67 0.37 -6.72 0.14
C THR A 67 1.57 -7.44 -0.47
N LEU A 68 1.37 -8.62 -1.07
CA LEU A 68 2.43 -9.35 -1.80
C LEU A 68 2.79 -8.72 -3.15
N ASP A 69 1.88 -7.99 -3.81
CA ASP A 69 2.10 -7.34 -5.10
C ASP A 69 2.77 -5.96 -4.95
N VAL A 70 2.49 -5.23 -3.86
CA VAL A 70 3.10 -3.91 -3.60
C VAL A 70 4.58 -4.01 -3.23
N VAL A 71 5.01 -5.15 -2.68
CA VAL A 71 6.40 -5.37 -2.28
C VAL A 71 7.23 -5.74 -3.51
N SER A 72 7.78 -4.73 -4.19
CA SER A 72 8.85 -4.91 -5.18
C SER A 72 10.19 -5.01 -4.44
N VAL A 73 10.79 -6.20 -4.43
CA VAL A 73 12.10 -6.40 -3.81
C VAL A 73 13.19 -6.09 -4.83
N GLU A 74 13.88 -4.97 -4.65
CA GLU A 74 15.10 -4.65 -5.40
C GLU A 74 16.33 -5.18 -4.64
N GLY A 75 17.11 -6.08 -5.25
CA GLY A 75 18.27 -6.68 -4.60
C GLY A 75 18.95 -7.80 -5.41
N PRO A 76 19.93 -8.50 -4.80
CA PRO A 76 20.58 -9.67 -5.39
C PRO A 76 19.57 -10.72 -5.85
N ALA A 77 19.85 -11.40 -6.97
CA ALA A 77 18.95 -12.37 -7.59
C ALA A 77 18.43 -13.44 -6.61
N ASP A 78 19.25 -13.87 -5.65
CA ASP A 78 18.88 -14.87 -4.64
C ASP A 78 17.77 -14.38 -3.69
N ILE A 79 17.74 -13.09 -3.36
CA ILE A 79 16.73 -12.50 -2.46
C ILE A 79 15.39 -12.34 -3.20
N VAL A 80 15.46 -11.92 -4.47
CA VAL A 80 14.29 -11.81 -5.35
C VAL A 80 13.64 -13.18 -5.56
N LEU A 81 14.45 -14.20 -5.86
CA LEU A 81 13.97 -15.57 -6.05
C LEU A 81 13.39 -16.17 -4.77
N HIS A 82 13.98 -15.86 -3.61
CA HIS A 82 13.43 -16.28 -2.32
C HIS A 82 12.06 -15.63 -2.04
N PHE A 83 11.92 -14.32 -2.30
CA PHE A 83 10.65 -13.62 -2.16
C PHE A 83 9.56 -14.19 -3.08
N GLU A 84 9.90 -14.44 -4.35
CA GLU A 84 9.00 -15.06 -5.32
C GLU A 84 8.58 -16.48 -4.88
N GLY A 85 9.51 -17.25 -4.34
CA GLY A 85 9.24 -18.56 -3.75
C GLY A 85 8.25 -18.48 -2.59
N VAL A 86 8.45 -17.54 -1.66
CA VAL A 86 7.53 -17.32 -0.52
C VAL A 86 6.15 -16.88 -1.00
N LYS A 87 6.07 -15.96 -1.97
CA LYS A 87 4.82 -15.53 -2.61
C LYS A 87 4.06 -16.72 -3.18
N LYS A 88 4.73 -17.57 -3.96
CA LYS A 88 4.13 -18.77 -4.57
C LYS A 88 3.63 -19.77 -3.52
N ILE A 89 4.35 -19.95 -2.40
CA ILE A 89 3.93 -20.82 -1.30
C ILE A 89 2.63 -20.30 -0.68
N ILE A 90 2.54 -19.00 -0.42
CA ILE A 90 1.34 -18.37 0.17
C ILE A 90 0.15 -18.48 -0.79
N GLU A 91 0.35 -18.18 -2.07
CA GLU A 91 -0.68 -18.34 -3.11
C GLU A 91 -1.19 -19.79 -3.19
N THR A 92 -0.28 -20.76 -3.15
CA THR A 92 -0.65 -22.19 -3.17
C THR A 92 -1.48 -22.58 -1.96
N LYS A 93 -1.16 -22.05 -0.77
CA LYS A 93 -1.96 -22.27 0.44
C LYS A 93 -3.34 -21.62 0.33
N LEU A 94 -3.43 -20.39 -0.15
CA LEU A 94 -4.71 -19.70 -0.36
C LEU A 94 -5.62 -20.50 -1.31
N GLN A 95 -5.09 -20.97 -2.44
CA GLN A 95 -5.83 -21.79 -3.40
C GLN A 95 -6.30 -23.13 -2.81
N ARG A 96 -5.55 -23.72 -1.86
CA ARG A 96 -5.94 -24.96 -1.18
C ARG A 96 -7.16 -24.72 -0.29
N VAL A 97 -7.15 -23.65 0.50
CA VAL A 97 -8.27 -23.28 1.38
C VAL A 97 -9.50 -22.94 0.56
N GLU A 98 -9.33 -22.21 -0.54
CA GLU A 98 -10.42 -21.86 -1.46
C GLU A 98 -11.10 -23.12 -2.06
N ARG A 99 -10.30 -24.10 -2.50
CA ARG A 99 -10.83 -25.38 -3.01
C ARG A 99 -11.59 -26.16 -1.93
N ARG A 100 -11.09 -26.16 -0.69
CA ARG A 100 -11.77 -26.80 0.44
C ARG A 100 -13.11 -26.11 0.75
N LEU A 101 -13.15 -24.78 0.77
CA LEU A 101 -14.39 -24.01 0.96
C LEU A 101 -15.42 -24.34 -0.13
N ARG A 102 -15.01 -24.37 -1.41
CA ARG A 102 -15.90 -24.76 -2.51
C ARG A 102 -16.43 -26.18 -2.33
N SER A 103 -15.58 -27.15 -2.01
CA SER A 103 -16.03 -28.54 -1.80
C SER A 103 -17.00 -28.70 -0.63
N LEU A 104 -16.84 -27.93 0.44
CA LEU A 104 -17.75 -27.93 1.58
C LEU A 104 -19.09 -27.27 1.21
N LYS A 105 -19.05 -26.18 0.45
CA LYS A 105 -20.25 -25.51 -0.07
C LYS A 105 -21.03 -26.45 -0.98
N ASP A 106 -20.35 -27.09 -1.92
CA ASP A 106 -20.94 -28.03 -2.87
C ASP A 106 -21.47 -29.29 -2.17
N SER A 107 -20.80 -29.76 -1.10
CA SER A 107 -21.31 -30.88 -0.28
C SER A 107 -22.57 -30.50 0.52
N LYS A 108 -22.66 -29.26 1.00
CA LYS A 108 -23.83 -28.78 1.77
C LYS A 108 -25.01 -28.36 0.86
N MET A 109 -24.73 -27.79 -0.31
CA MET A 109 -25.73 -27.57 -1.37
C MET A 109 -26.14 -28.89 -2.02
N GLY A 110 -25.21 -29.85 -2.12
CA GLY A 110 -25.40 -31.16 -2.70
C GLY A 110 -26.08 -32.18 -1.79
N MET A 111 -26.71 -31.74 -0.68
CA MET A 111 -27.86 -32.51 -0.19
C MET A 111 -28.91 -32.43 -1.29
N ASN A 112 -28.87 -33.42 -2.18
CA ASN A 112 -29.98 -33.82 -3.01
C ASN A 112 -31.15 -34.03 -2.06
N ILE A 113 -31.95 -32.97 -1.91
CA ILE A 113 -33.36 -33.13 -1.65
C ILE A 113 -33.81 -33.91 -2.89
N ASP A 114 -33.91 -35.23 -2.75
CA ASP A 114 -34.82 -35.99 -3.59
C ASP A 114 -36.16 -35.29 -3.37
N LEU A 115 -36.46 -34.35 -4.27
CA LEU A 115 -37.78 -33.81 -4.44
C LEU A 115 -38.57 -35.00 -4.95
N GLU A 116 -39.02 -35.87 -4.03
CA GLU A 116 -40.21 -36.64 -4.28
C GLU A 116 -41.20 -35.62 -4.84
N PRO A 117 -41.73 -35.82 -6.07
CA PRO A 117 -42.71 -34.90 -6.61
C PRO A 117 -43.81 -34.82 -5.57
N GLU A 118 -43.99 -33.64 -4.96
CA GLU A 118 -45.06 -33.43 -4.00
C GLU A 118 -46.32 -33.95 -4.67
N ARG A 119 -46.94 -34.99 -4.09
CA ARG A 119 -48.23 -35.48 -4.57
C ARG A 119 -49.11 -34.25 -4.63
N PRO A 120 -49.77 -33.96 -5.77
CA PRO A 120 -50.58 -32.77 -5.91
C PRO A 120 -51.63 -32.78 -4.81
N GLN A 121 -51.38 -32.01 -3.75
CA GLN A 121 -52.42 -31.69 -2.79
C GLN A 121 -53.41 -30.87 -3.59
N THR A 122 -54.54 -31.50 -3.90
CA THR A 122 -55.67 -30.88 -4.59
C THR A 122 -55.89 -29.48 -4.04
N PHE A 123 -55.52 -28.47 -4.83
CA PHE A 123 -55.76 -27.06 -4.55
C PHE A 123 -57.27 -26.84 -4.48
N ARG A 124 -57.85 -26.93 -3.29
CA ARG A 124 -59.26 -26.57 -3.05
C ARG A 124 -59.42 -25.08 -2.70
N ASN A 125 -58.45 -24.22 -3.03
CA ASN A 125 -58.51 -22.81 -2.66
C ASN A 125 -57.75 -21.92 -3.65
N VAL A 126 -58.35 -21.71 -4.83
CA VAL A 126 -57.86 -20.81 -5.89
C VAL A 126 -57.71 -19.37 -5.36
N GLU A 127 -58.59 -18.94 -4.46
CA GLU A 127 -58.56 -17.62 -3.81
C GLU A 127 -57.31 -17.43 -2.94
N LYS A 128 -56.85 -18.49 -2.26
CA LYS A 128 -55.67 -18.43 -1.39
C LYS A 128 -54.36 -18.37 -2.19
N VAL A 129 -54.34 -18.98 -3.39
CA VAL A 129 -53.21 -18.92 -4.33
C VAL A 129 -53.11 -17.53 -4.94
N GLN A 130 -54.23 -16.93 -5.35
CA GLN A 130 -54.26 -15.56 -5.87
C GLN A 130 -53.85 -14.53 -4.82
N MET A 131 -54.35 -14.64 -3.58
CA MET A 131 -53.90 -13.77 -2.49
C MET A 131 -52.41 -13.93 -2.18
N MET A 132 -51.86 -15.15 -2.25
CA MET A 132 -50.43 -15.39 -2.10
C MET A 132 -49.60 -14.79 -3.24
N GLU A 133 -50.05 -14.90 -4.49
CA GLU A 133 -49.38 -14.27 -5.63
C GLU A 133 -49.39 -12.75 -5.53
N GLU A 134 -50.52 -12.16 -5.12
CA GLU A 134 -50.67 -10.72 -4.95
C GLU A 134 -49.82 -10.19 -3.78
N GLU A 135 -49.75 -10.95 -2.67
CA GLU A 135 -48.86 -10.66 -1.53
C GLU A 135 -47.39 -10.79 -1.93
N ASN A 136 -47.00 -11.84 -2.67
CA ASN A 136 -45.64 -12.01 -3.16
C ASN A 136 -45.24 -10.87 -4.12
N LYS A 137 -46.14 -10.48 -5.02
CA LYS A 137 -45.89 -9.38 -5.96
C LYS A 137 -45.69 -8.07 -5.22
N ARG A 138 -46.51 -7.81 -4.21
CA ARG A 138 -46.41 -6.64 -3.34
C ARG A 138 -45.14 -6.64 -2.47
N LEU A 139 -44.72 -7.81 -1.98
CA LEU A 139 -43.47 -7.99 -1.26
C LEU A 139 -42.26 -7.78 -2.16
N VAL A 140 -42.26 -8.31 -3.38
CA VAL A 140 -41.17 -8.15 -4.36
C VAL A 140 -41.04 -6.69 -4.81
N GLU A 141 -42.16 -6.01 -5.04
CA GLU A 141 -42.17 -4.57 -5.36
C GLU A 141 -41.71 -3.71 -4.17
N GLY A 142 -42.10 -4.09 -2.94
CA GLY A 142 -41.78 -3.36 -1.71
C GLY A 142 -40.35 -3.54 -1.18
N TYR A 143 -39.75 -4.72 -1.31
CA TYR A 143 -38.46 -5.02 -0.67
C TYR A 143 -37.24 -4.51 -1.43
N ASN A 144 -37.33 -4.25 -2.74
CA ASN A 144 -36.13 -4.09 -3.57
C ASN A 144 -36.10 -2.89 -4.53
N ILE A 145 -37.13 -2.05 -4.63
CA ILE A 145 -37.05 -0.91 -5.58
C ILE A 145 -36.52 0.34 -4.89
N GLU A 146 -37.10 0.73 -3.76
CA GLU A 146 -36.72 1.97 -3.07
C GLU A 146 -35.32 1.91 -2.44
N GLY A 147 -34.93 0.76 -1.86
CA GLY A 147 -33.58 0.57 -1.31
C GLY A 147 -32.49 0.67 -2.39
N TYR A 148 -32.72 0.07 -3.56
CA TYR A 148 -31.79 0.13 -4.69
C TYR A 148 -31.76 1.53 -5.32
N ARG A 149 -32.90 2.21 -5.44
CA ARG A 149 -32.96 3.60 -5.90
C ARG A 149 -32.21 4.55 -4.98
N LEU A 150 -32.39 4.41 -3.66
CA LEU A 150 -31.66 5.20 -2.66
C LEU A 150 -30.15 4.93 -2.71
N THR A 151 -29.78 3.66 -2.81
CA THR A 151 -28.37 3.24 -2.91
C THR A 151 -27.73 3.79 -4.19
N ARG A 152 -28.43 3.69 -5.33
CA ARG A 152 -27.98 4.25 -6.61
C ARG A 152 -27.82 5.77 -6.53
N ARG A 153 -28.74 6.47 -5.86
CA ARG A 153 -28.63 7.92 -5.68
C ARG A 153 -27.38 8.30 -4.87
N ARG A 154 -27.16 7.61 -3.75
CA ARG A 154 -25.95 7.82 -2.92
C ARG A 154 -24.67 7.48 -3.68
N LEU A 155 -24.69 6.44 -4.52
CA LEU A 155 -23.55 6.09 -5.36
C LEU A 155 -23.20 7.22 -6.34
N LEU A 156 -24.21 7.79 -7.01
CA LEU A 156 -24.02 8.93 -7.92
C LEU A 156 -23.53 10.18 -7.19
N GLU A 157 -24.00 10.42 -5.96
CA GLU A 157 -23.50 11.52 -5.12
C GLU A 157 -22.03 11.31 -4.72
N VAL A 158 -21.63 10.07 -4.43
CA VAL A 158 -20.23 9.72 -4.12
C VAL A 158 -19.35 9.87 -5.35
N GLU A 159 -19.81 9.46 -6.53
CA GLU A 159 -19.10 9.63 -7.80
C GLU A 159 -18.83 11.11 -8.09
N ALA A 160 -19.85 11.97 -7.97
CA ALA A 160 -19.70 13.42 -8.13
C ALA A 160 -18.72 14.04 -7.11
N LEU A 161 -18.72 13.53 -5.87
CA LEU A 161 -17.77 13.96 -4.85
C LEU A 161 -16.34 13.51 -5.19
N GLN A 162 -16.16 12.30 -5.70
CA GLN A 162 -14.85 11.79 -6.14
C GLN A 162 -14.29 12.60 -7.31
N ASP A 163 -15.11 12.94 -8.30
CA ASP A 163 -14.69 13.80 -9.41
C ASP A 163 -14.22 15.17 -8.92
N THR A 164 -14.95 15.74 -7.96
CA THR A 164 -14.59 17.03 -7.35
C THR A 164 -13.26 16.92 -6.61
N ILE A 165 -13.06 15.87 -5.81
CA ILE A 165 -11.78 15.62 -5.10
C ILE A 165 -10.64 15.45 -6.09
N PHE A 166 -10.84 14.70 -7.18
CA PHE A 166 -9.82 14.48 -8.20
C PHE A 166 -9.42 15.79 -8.90
N GLN A 167 -10.39 16.64 -9.24
CA GLN A 167 -10.14 17.97 -9.79
C GLN A 167 -9.33 18.83 -8.80
N HIS A 168 -9.71 18.84 -7.53
CA HIS A 168 -8.99 19.60 -6.50
C HIS A 168 -7.57 19.07 -6.24
N LEU A 169 -7.34 17.76 -6.32
CA LEU A 169 -6.01 17.18 -6.20
C LEU A 169 -5.13 17.56 -7.38
N THR A 170 -5.65 17.46 -8.61
CA THR A 170 -4.94 17.89 -9.82
C THR A 170 -4.53 19.37 -9.73
N LEU A 171 -5.46 20.25 -9.33
CA LEU A 171 -5.16 21.68 -9.15
C LEU A 171 -4.15 21.96 -8.02
N GLN A 172 -4.14 21.13 -6.97
CA GLN A 172 -3.17 21.26 -5.88
C GLN A 172 -1.78 20.81 -6.32
N ASP A 173 -1.69 19.76 -7.13
CA ASP A 173 -0.42 19.25 -7.66
C ASP A 173 0.27 20.32 -8.52
N GLU A 174 -0.46 20.95 -9.44
CA GLU A 174 0.03 22.09 -10.25
C GLU A 174 0.52 23.27 -9.38
N ARG A 175 -0.19 23.55 -8.27
CA ARG A 175 0.22 24.60 -7.32
C ARG A 175 1.50 24.23 -6.57
N ILE A 176 1.64 22.97 -6.16
CA ILE A 176 2.83 22.47 -5.46
C ILE A 176 4.05 22.58 -6.37
N ASP A 177 3.93 22.21 -7.64
CA ASP A 177 5.01 22.38 -8.62
C ASP A 177 5.44 23.84 -8.76
N GLY A 178 4.49 24.77 -8.78
CA GLY A 178 4.78 26.21 -8.78
C GLY A 178 5.52 26.67 -7.51
N ILE A 179 5.15 26.15 -6.34
CA ILE A 179 5.84 26.43 -5.07
C ILE A 179 7.26 25.85 -5.08
N ILE A 180 7.45 24.64 -5.61
CA ILE A 180 8.77 24.00 -5.73
C ILE A 180 9.69 24.83 -6.63
N ASP A 181 9.22 25.27 -7.81
CA ASP A 181 10.02 26.12 -8.70
C ASP A 181 10.36 27.45 -8.02
N LEU A 182 9.39 28.11 -7.40
CA LEU A 182 9.62 29.37 -6.69
C LEU A 182 10.63 29.21 -5.54
N THR A 183 10.53 28.13 -4.77
CA THR A 183 11.44 27.82 -3.66
C THR A 183 12.84 27.50 -4.19
N SER A 184 12.95 26.76 -5.30
CA SER A 184 14.22 26.47 -5.97
C SER A 184 14.88 27.76 -6.48
N ARG A 185 14.11 28.65 -7.12
CA ARG A 185 14.60 29.97 -7.56
C ARG A 185 15.03 30.85 -6.40
N ALA A 186 14.25 30.90 -5.33
CA ALA A 186 14.61 31.62 -4.11
C ALA A 186 15.90 31.06 -3.49
N GLY A 187 16.05 29.74 -3.42
CA GLY A 187 17.26 29.08 -2.95
C GLY A 187 18.49 29.42 -3.79
N LYS A 188 18.35 29.41 -5.13
CA LYS A 188 19.40 29.86 -6.06
C LYS A 188 19.76 31.34 -5.86
N CYS A 189 18.77 32.20 -5.66
CA CYS A 189 18.97 33.63 -5.41
C CYS A 189 19.74 33.88 -4.09
N VAL A 190 19.36 33.17 -3.02
CA VAL A 190 20.04 33.27 -1.71
C VAL A 190 21.46 32.73 -1.79
N SER A 191 21.66 31.57 -2.42
CA SER A 191 22.99 30.98 -2.61
C SER A 191 23.90 31.91 -3.44
N GLY A 192 23.41 32.42 -4.57
CA GLY A 192 24.14 33.38 -5.40
C GLY A 192 24.42 34.70 -4.68
N SER A 193 23.47 35.20 -3.88
CA SER A 193 23.68 36.39 -3.06
C SER A 193 24.75 36.18 -2.00
N ASN A 194 24.78 35.02 -1.34
CA ASN A 194 25.81 34.68 -0.37
C ASN A 194 27.20 34.59 -1.01
N GLU A 195 27.31 33.99 -2.20
CA GLU A 195 28.56 33.96 -2.96
C GLU A 195 29.02 35.38 -3.37
N ALA A 196 28.09 36.22 -3.83
CA ALA A 196 28.37 37.62 -4.18
C ALA A 196 28.84 38.42 -2.96
N LEU A 197 28.20 38.27 -1.79
CA LEU A 197 28.63 38.90 -0.53
C LEU A 197 30.03 38.45 -0.11
N GLY A 198 30.35 37.17 -0.28
CA GLY A 198 31.70 36.64 -0.07
C GLY A 198 32.75 37.30 -0.97
N LYS A 199 32.45 37.44 -2.27
CA LYS A 199 33.33 38.13 -3.23
C LYS A 199 33.53 39.61 -2.88
N ILE A 200 32.47 40.32 -2.49
CA ILE A 200 32.54 41.72 -2.06
C ILE A 200 33.39 41.87 -0.79
N LYS A 201 33.22 40.98 0.20
CA LYS A 201 34.02 40.99 1.43
C LYS A 201 35.52 40.84 1.14
N ASN A 202 35.88 39.89 0.28
CA ASN A 202 37.27 39.65 -0.11
C ASN A 202 37.86 40.82 -0.91
N SER A 203 37.06 41.41 -1.81
CA SER A 203 37.45 42.59 -2.58
C SER A 203 37.69 43.82 -1.69
N GLY A 204 36.84 44.05 -0.68
CA GLY A 204 37.01 45.15 0.28
C GLY A 204 38.30 45.04 1.11
N GLN A 205 38.72 43.82 1.46
CA GLN A 205 39.99 43.58 2.14
C GLN A 205 41.19 43.88 1.23
N PHE A 206 41.12 43.49 -0.04
CA PHE A 206 42.15 43.79 -1.03
C PHE A 206 42.29 45.30 -1.26
N LEU A 207 41.17 46.01 -1.47
CA LEU A 207 41.16 47.46 -1.66
C LEU A 207 41.77 48.21 -0.47
N ARG A 208 41.42 47.80 0.76
CA ARG A 208 41.97 48.40 1.99
C ARG A 208 43.48 48.20 2.07
N ARG A 209 43.97 47.00 1.74
CA ARG A 209 45.41 46.70 1.74
C ARG A 209 46.15 47.49 0.66
N PHE A 210 45.57 47.60 -0.53
CA PHE A 210 46.13 48.39 -1.63
C PHE A 210 46.23 49.88 -1.26
N LEU A 211 45.17 50.47 -0.72
CA LEU A 211 45.18 51.87 -0.25
C LEU A 211 46.23 52.12 0.83
N PHE A 212 46.40 51.20 1.76
CA PHE A 212 47.42 51.32 2.81
C PHE A 212 48.84 51.38 2.21
N ILE A 213 49.16 50.48 1.28
CA ILE A 213 50.46 50.46 0.59
C ILE A 213 50.67 51.74 -0.20
N LEU A 214 49.65 52.22 -0.90
CA LEU A 214 49.72 53.46 -1.68
C LEU A 214 49.99 54.68 -0.79
N LEU A 215 49.26 54.80 0.33
CA LEU A 215 49.45 55.91 1.28
C LEU A 215 50.84 55.87 1.92
N LEU A 216 51.33 54.66 2.25
CA LEU A 216 52.67 54.44 2.79
C LEU A 216 53.74 54.89 1.78
N CYS A 217 53.60 54.50 0.50
CA CYS A 217 54.52 54.92 -0.56
C CYS A 217 54.53 56.44 -0.77
N LEU A 218 53.34 57.08 -0.76
CA LEU A 218 53.21 58.53 -0.89
C LEU A 218 53.82 59.27 0.31
N SER A 219 53.70 58.72 1.52
CA SER A 219 54.38 59.23 2.71
C SER A 219 55.90 59.18 2.57
N PHE A 220 56.46 58.08 2.06
CA PHE A 220 57.90 57.98 1.79
C PHE A 220 58.38 58.94 0.71
N ILE A 221 57.60 59.14 -0.36
CA ILE A 221 57.92 60.13 -1.40
C ILE A 221 57.96 61.54 -0.80
N LEU A 222 56.99 61.91 0.03
CA LEU A 222 56.97 63.20 0.74
C LEU A 222 58.16 63.36 1.67
N LEU A 223 58.54 62.31 2.41
CA LEU A 223 59.72 62.32 3.28
C LEU A 223 61.00 62.55 2.46
N PHE A 224 61.15 61.83 1.34
CA PHE A 224 62.30 61.96 0.46
C PHE A 224 62.38 63.35 -0.17
N LEU A 225 61.24 63.89 -0.62
CA LEU A 225 61.15 65.24 -1.16
C LEU A 225 61.55 66.28 -0.11
N HIS A 226 61.04 66.16 1.12
CA HIS A 226 61.43 67.04 2.23
C HIS A 226 62.93 66.93 2.54
N TYR A 227 63.50 65.74 2.48
CA TYR A 227 64.94 65.54 2.71
C TYR A 227 65.79 66.18 1.60
N TYR A 228 65.35 66.10 0.34
CA TYR A 228 66.11 66.62 -0.80
C TYR A 228 65.95 68.14 -1.00
N TYR A 229 64.82 68.72 -0.57
CA TYR A 229 64.53 70.16 -0.65
C TYR A 229 64.96 70.95 0.60
N LYS A 230 65.63 70.30 1.55
CA LYS A 230 66.23 70.91 2.73
C LYS A 230 67.75 70.92 2.60
#